data_AF-A0A1G9WTI3-F1
#
_entry.id   AF-A0A1G9WTI3-F1
#
_cell.length_a   1.000
_cell.length_b   1.000
_cell.length_c   1.000
_cell.angle_alpha   90.00
_cell.angle_beta   90.00
_cell.angle_gamma   90.00
#
_symmetry.space_group_name_H-M   'P 1'
#
loop_
_entity.id
_entity.type
_entity.pdbx_description
1 polymer ?
#
loop_
_entity_poly.entity_id
_entity_poly.type
_entity_poly.pdbx_seq_one_letter_code
_entity_poly.pdbx_strand_id
1 'polypeptide(L)'
;MHSGGTGAPADGGVVSGEPPINFAAHQVRAGGMQGAREDFENMLSLLVRATRPGARMIAANPGDWGIDVLVGDLGGLVAIWQSKYFFPLVKESHQQEIRDSFKSARTNAEKHGYKLNQWILCVPSSMDPPTASWWDSWKKREQQKYKVQIELWDETELRTQLISPDADHVRRHYYESPRVQPSVRPTPAETAVAQLLPPDEDEKLESALFVRQLREAGHAEVTAAKREFFNAELMAREVVDKGVPWEVAALTTADATVHSVWENRFNDACQAQDDPKLPGLHTTVMTDIRTQHNTFASGLPGGVVHSCGLMHRVVDDRRAGWVKHWRQVADEAVDTKELPDPQTAEVAPIDIARGETDEVPVAQLTAVEADR
;
A
#
# COMPACT_ATOMS: atom_id res chain seq x y z
N MET A 1 14.69 -59.16 -32.70
CA MET A 1 13.66 -58.47 -31.92
C MET A 1 14.30 -57.98 -30.63
N HIS A 2 14.81 -56.76 -30.61
CA HIS A 2 15.34 -56.10 -29.42
C HIS A 2 14.78 -54.68 -29.44
N SER A 3 13.80 -54.44 -28.58
CA SER A 3 13.20 -53.12 -28.38
C SER A 3 14.02 -52.38 -27.33
N GLY A 4 14.80 -51.40 -27.77
CA GLY A 4 15.44 -50.41 -26.90
C GLY A 4 14.44 -49.33 -26.54
N GLY A 5 14.12 -49.21 -25.26
CA GLY A 5 13.39 -48.06 -24.71
C GLY A 5 14.37 -46.93 -24.44
N THR A 6 14.23 -45.82 -25.17
CA THR A 6 14.89 -44.54 -24.86
C THR A 6 13.91 -43.68 -24.09
N GLY A 7 14.14 -43.54 -22.78
CA GLY A 7 13.52 -42.50 -21.96
C GLY A 7 14.08 -41.14 -22.38
N ALA A 8 13.18 -40.23 -22.76
CA ALA A 8 13.52 -38.83 -23.01
C ALA A 8 13.77 -38.10 -21.67
N PRO A 9 14.70 -37.12 -21.62
CA PRO A 9 15.00 -36.36 -20.42
C PRO A 9 13.86 -35.37 -20.10
N ALA A 10 13.64 -35.14 -18.81
CA ALA A 10 12.70 -34.14 -18.32
C ALA A 10 13.20 -32.74 -18.70
N ASP A 11 12.37 -32.04 -19.47
CA ASP A 11 12.60 -30.69 -19.96
C ASP A 11 12.43 -29.68 -18.81
N GLY A 12 13.55 -29.23 -18.24
CA GLY A 12 13.63 -28.14 -17.26
C GLY A 12 13.51 -26.76 -17.90
N GLY A 13 12.59 -26.61 -18.85
CA GLY A 13 12.36 -25.36 -19.57
C GLY A 13 11.63 -24.35 -18.71
N VAL A 14 12.26 -23.20 -18.47
CA VAL A 14 11.62 -22.02 -17.87
C VAL A 14 10.38 -21.67 -18.71
N VAL A 15 9.20 -21.77 -18.09
CA VAL A 15 7.92 -21.49 -18.75
C VAL A 15 7.86 -19.99 -19.08
N SER A 16 7.75 -19.68 -20.38
CA SER A 16 7.57 -18.32 -20.87
C SER A 16 6.36 -17.65 -20.20
N GLY A 17 6.60 -16.50 -19.54
CA GLY A 17 5.56 -15.68 -18.91
C GLY A 17 5.77 -15.35 -17.42
N GLU A 18 6.86 -15.78 -16.78
CA GLU A 18 7.15 -15.37 -15.40
C GLU A 18 7.64 -13.93 -15.33
N PRO A 19 7.05 -13.08 -14.46
CA PRO A 19 7.50 -11.70 -14.31
C PRO A 19 8.97 -11.67 -13.84
N PRO A 20 9.79 -10.75 -14.39
CA PRO A 20 11.20 -10.67 -14.02
C PRO A 20 11.32 -10.29 -12.54
N ILE A 21 12.16 -11.01 -11.79
CA ILE A 21 12.52 -10.63 -10.43
C ILE A 21 13.11 -9.21 -10.49
N ASN A 22 12.63 -8.28 -9.68
CA ASN A 22 13.21 -6.95 -9.59
C ASN A 22 13.28 -6.57 -8.12
N PHE A 23 14.50 -6.49 -7.58
CA PHE A 23 14.68 -6.20 -6.17
C PHE A 23 14.24 -4.77 -5.78
N ALA A 24 14.10 -3.84 -6.73
CA ALA A 24 13.45 -2.55 -6.47
C ALA A 24 12.03 -2.71 -5.90
N ALA A 25 11.37 -3.86 -6.11
CA ALA A 25 10.06 -4.16 -5.54
C ALA A 25 10.02 -4.02 -4.01
N HIS A 26 11.13 -4.26 -3.29
CA HIS A 26 11.19 -4.08 -1.84
C HIS A 26 11.01 -2.60 -1.43
N GLN A 27 11.58 -1.66 -2.17
CA GLN A 27 11.40 -0.22 -1.92
C GLN A 27 9.96 0.22 -2.21
N VAL A 28 9.36 -0.31 -3.27
CA VAL A 28 7.98 0.00 -3.66
C VAL A 28 7.00 -0.56 -2.63
N ARG A 29 7.13 -1.84 -2.26
CA ARG A 29 6.23 -2.52 -1.32
C ARG A 29 6.29 -1.95 0.09
N ALA A 30 7.47 -1.57 0.55
CA ALA A 30 7.68 -1.17 1.95
C ALA A 30 7.74 0.36 2.16
N GLY A 31 7.43 1.17 1.13
CA GLY A 31 7.26 2.62 1.25
C GLY A 31 8.54 3.42 1.54
N GLY A 32 9.72 2.83 1.35
CA GLY A 32 11.00 3.53 1.57
C GLY A 32 12.19 2.61 1.83
N MET A 33 13.37 3.21 2.00
CA MET A 33 14.64 2.47 2.15
C MET A 33 14.72 1.65 3.43
N GLN A 34 14.16 2.14 4.54
CA GLN A 34 14.15 1.41 5.81
C GLN A 34 13.26 0.18 5.73
N GLY A 35 12.02 0.34 5.25
CA GLY A 35 11.12 -0.79 5.02
C GLY A 35 11.67 -1.79 4.00
N ALA A 36 12.38 -1.33 2.97
CA ALA A 36 13.00 -2.22 1.98
C ALA A 36 14.04 -3.17 2.59
N ARG A 37 14.76 -2.71 3.62
CA ARG A 37 15.75 -3.53 4.34
C ARG A 37 15.05 -4.69 5.06
N GLU A 38 14.03 -4.37 5.85
CA GLU A 38 13.24 -5.33 6.62
C GLU A 38 12.53 -6.32 5.69
N ASP A 39 11.92 -5.82 4.61
CA ASP A 39 11.21 -6.64 3.64
C ASP A 39 12.14 -7.57 2.83
N PHE A 40 13.34 -7.11 2.49
CA PHE A 40 14.38 -7.95 1.86
C PHE A 40 14.93 -9.01 2.82
N GLU A 41 15.15 -8.65 4.08
CA GLU A 41 15.59 -9.59 5.12
C GLU A 41 14.55 -10.72 5.34
N ASN A 42 13.26 -10.37 5.39
CA ASN A 42 12.18 -11.35 5.49
C ASN A 42 12.16 -12.29 4.28
N MET A 43 12.38 -11.76 3.07
CA MET A 43 12.49 -12.57 1.86
C MET A 43 13.66 -13.54 1.93
N LEU A 44 14.84 -13.06 2.33
CA LEU A 44 16.02 -13.90 2.51
C LEU A 44 15.80 -14.99 3.54
N SER A 45 15.08 -14.70 4.62
CA SER A 45 14.75 -15.67 5.68
C SER A 45 13.94 -16.84 5.13
N LEU A 46 12.93 -16.54 4.32
CA LEU A 46 12.12 -17.55 3.65
C LEU A 46 12.92 -18.29 2.57
N LEU A 47 13.74 -17.58 1.79
CA LEU A 47 14.58 -18.16 0.76
C LEU A 47 15.59 -19.17 1.32
N VAL A 48 16.31 -18.81 2.38
CA VAL A 48 17.30 -19.68 3.03
C VAL A 48 16.61 -20.91 3.61
N ARG A 49 15.44 -20.73 4.26
CA ARG A 49 14.66 -21.85 4.80
C ARG A 49 14.20 -22.81 3.69
N ALA A 50 13.83 -22.27 2.54
CA ALA A 50 13.38 -23.04 1.39
C ALA A 50 14.53 -23.85 0.76
N THR A 51 15.69 -23.22 0.53
CA THR A 51 16.80 -23.82 -0.23
C THR A 51 17.79 -24.61 0.63
N ARG A 52 17.68 -24.54 1.97
CA ARG A 52 18.53 -25.28 2.91
C ARG A 52 17.72 -26.18 3.85
N PRO A 53 17.00 -27.19 3.32
CA PRO A 53 16.27 -28.15 4.15
C PRO A 53 17.26 -28.95 5.01
N GLY A 54 17.23 -28.71 6.32
CA GLY A 54 18.15 -29.33 7.29
C GLY A 54 18.94 -28.33 8.13
N ALA A 55 18.99 -27.05 7.73
CA ALA A 55 19.48 -25.99 8.60
C ALA A 55 18.43 -25.68 9.67
N ARG A 56 18.80 -25.80 10.96
CA ARG A 56 17.94 -25.26 12.03
C ARG A 56 18.12 -23.75 12.07
N MET A 57 17.10 -23.02 11.63
CA MET A 57 17.08 -21.56 11.70
C MET A 57 16.96 -21.12 13.16
N ILE A 58 17.90 -20.28 13.60
CA ILE A 58 17.90 -19.67 14.93
C ILE A 58 17.56 -18.20 14.74
N ALA A 59 16.49 -17.73 15.39
CA ALA A 59 16.13 -16.32 15.40
C ALA A 59 17.24 -15.52 16.09
N ALA A 60 17.76 -14.50 15.42
CA ALA A 60 18.64 -13.52 16.03
C ALA A 60 17.87 -12.72 17.07
N ASN A 61 18.36 -12.67 18.31
CA ASN A 61 17.85 -11.70 19.29
C ASN A 61 18.25 -10.28 18.86
N PRO A 62 17.31 -9.32 18.78
CA PRO A 62 17.63 -7.92 18.53
C PRO A 62 18.67 -7.43 19.55
N GLY A 63 19.82 -6.96 19.05
CA GLY A 63 20.92 -6.43 19.88
C GLY A 63 22.15 -7.35 20.02
N ASP A 64 22.02 -8.67 19.80
CA ASP A 64 23.17 -9.59 19.86
C ASP A 64 23.82 -9.80 18.49
N TRP A 65 23.01 -9.98 17.44
CA TRP A 65 23.48 -10.46 16.13
C TRP A 65 23.32 -9.44 14.99
N GLY A 66 22.70 -8.30 15.27
CA GLY A 66 22.08 -7.45 14.25
C GLY A 66 20.72 -8.02 13.84
N ILE A 67 19.83 -7.15 13.38
CA ILE A 67 18.49 -7.54 12.90
C ILE A 67 18.66 -8.45 11.66
N ASP A 68 19.63 -8.12 10.81
CA ASP A 68 19.90 -8.70 9.49
C ASP A 68 20.54 -10.12 9.42
N VAL A 69 20.51 -10.93 10.49
CA VAL A 69 21.30 -12.19 10.57
C VAL A 69 20.45 -13.45 10.71
N LEU A 70 20.61 -14.36 9.75
CA LEU A 70 20.05 -15.71 9.81
C LEU A 70 21.14 -16.70 10.15
N VAL A 71 20.90 -17.52 11.18
CA VAL A 71 21.84 -18.51 11.68
C VAL A 71 21.29 -19.90 11.42
N GLY A 72 22.04 -20.72 10.68
CA GLY A 72 21.74 -22.14 10.45
C GLY A 72 22.73 -23.03 11.18
N ASP A 73 22.24 -24.04 11.92
CA ASP A 73 23.07 -25.12 12.45
C ASP A 73 23.00 -26.35 11.51
N LEU A 74 24.17 -26.75 11.01
CA LEU A 74 24.38 -27.96 10.19
C LEU A 74 25.30 -28.93 10.94
N GLY A 75 24.79 -29.55 11.99
CA GLY A 75 25.53 -30.58 12.74
C GLY A 75 26.68 -30.03 13.59
N GLY A 76 26.50 -28.86 14.21
CA GLY A 76 27.49 -28.16 15.04
C GLY A 76 28.33 -27.14 14.27
N LEU A 77 28.08 -26.98 12.96
CA LEU A 77 28.70 -25.96 12.11
C LEU A 77 27.70 -24.85 11.84
N VAL A 78 28.07 -23.62 12.22
CA VAL A 78 27.19 -22.46 12.05
C VAL A 78 27.46 -21.79 10.71
N ALA A 79 26.40 -21.60 9.94
CA ALA A 79 26.37 -20.73 8.77
C ALA A 79 25.58 -19.46 9.08
N ILE A 80 26.11 -18.31 8.69
CA ILE A 80 25.47 -17.00 8.84
C ILE A 80 25.17 -16.43 7.47
N TRP A 81 23.90 -16.07 7.24
CA TRP A 81 23.52 -15.21 6.11
C TRP A 81 23.29 -13.80 6.64
N GLN A 82 24.00 -12.84 6.05
CA GLN A 82 23.95 -11.43 6.40
C GLN A 82 23.19 -10.67 5.31
N SER A 83 22.01 -10.15 5.64
CA SER A 83 21.26 -9.26 4.76
C SER A 83 21.91 -7.87 4.71
N LYS A 84 22.10 -7.32 3.51
CA LYS A 84 22.42 -5.91 3.30
C LYS A 84 21.71 -5.37 2.06
N TYR A 85 20.77 -4.47 2.26
CA TYR A 85 20.04 -3.84 1.16
C TYR A 85 20.85 -2.69 0.52
N PHE A 86 21.91 -3.04 -0.20
CA PHE A 86 22.66 -2.11 -1.06
C PHE A 86 22.02 -2.13 -2.45
N PHE A 87 21.31 -1.07 -2.81
CA PHE A 87 20.58 -0.98 -4.08
C PHE A 87 20.68 0.46 -4.64
N PRO A 88 20.86 0.66 -5.96
CA PRO A 88 20.92 -0.35 -7.04
C PRO A 88 22.31 -0.93 -7.30
N LEU A 89 23.34 -0.55 -6.53
CA LEU A 89 24.72 -0.98 -6.76
C LEU A 89 25.50 -1.01 -5.44
N VAL A 90 26.38 -1.99 -5.26
CA VAL A 90 27.37 -2.00 -4.18
C VAL A 90 28.58 -1.15 -4.57
N LYS A 91 28.92 -0.15 -3.75
CA LYS A 91 29.99 0.82 -3.99
C LYS A 91 31.10 0.73 -2.93
N GLU A 92 32.23 1.39 -3.20
CA GLU A 92 33.35 1.50 -2.26
C GLU A 92 32.95 2.01 -0.87
N SER A 93 31.97 2.92 -0.78
CA SER A 93 31.44 3.42 0.49
C SER A 93 30.83 2.34 1.39
N HIS A 94 30.39 1.20 0.84
CA HIS A 94 29.82 0.09 1.61
C HIS A 94 30.88 -0.89 2.15
N GLN A 95 32.13 -0.80 1.70
CA GLN A 95 33.18 -1.76 2.06
C GLN A 95 33.44 -1.81 3.57
N GLN A 96 33.37 -0.67 4.24
CA GLN A 96 33.57 -0.61 5.69
C GLN A 96 32.44 -1.33 6.43
N GLU A 97 31.19 -1.10 6.03
CA GLU A 97 30.02 -1.77 6.61
C GLU A 97 30.07 -3.30 6.42
N ILE A 98 30.55 -3.77 5.25
CA ILE A 98 30.78 -5.19 4.99
C ILE A 98 31.82 -5.78 5.94
N ARG A 99 32.96 -5.09 6.12
CA ARG A 99 34.02 -5.54 7.04
C ARG A 99 33.52 -5.61 8.48
N ASP A 100 32.77 -4.61 8.91
CA ASP A 100 32.24 -4.52 10.27
C ASP A 100 31.18 -5.61 10.53
N SER A 101 30.36 -5.92 9.52
CA SER A 101 29.38 -7.02 9.60
C SER A 101 30.07 -8.38 9.76
N PHE A 102 31.09 -8.67 8.96
CA PHE A 102 31.86 -9.92 9.11
C PHE A 102 32.61 -10.00 10.45
N LYS A 103 33.21 -8.89 10.89
CA LYS A 103 33.88 -8.81 12.20
C LYS A 103 32.89 -9.10 13.34
N SER A 104 31.70 -8.50 13.28
CA SER A 104 30.63 -8.69 14.27
C SER A 104 30.19 -10.16 14.34
N ALA A 105 29.89 -10.78 13.19
CA ALA A 105 29.51 -12.19 13.09
C ALA A 105 30.55 -13.11 13.76
N ARG A 106 31.84 -12.84 13.50
CA ARG A 106 32.95 -13.62 14.06
C ARG A 106 33.13 -13.39 15.57
N THR A 107 33.08 -12.14 16.03
CA THR A 107 33.19 -11.81 17.46
C THR A 107 32.04 -12.42 18.26
N ASN A 108 30.84 -12.42 17.71
CA ASN A 108 29.71 -13.05 18.38
C ASN A 108 29.81 -14.59 18.37
N ALA A 109 30.31 -15.21 17.30
CA ALA A 109 30.62 -16.64 17.30
C ALA A 109 31.60 -17.03 18.42
N GLU A 110 32.67 -16.23 18.60
CA GLU A 110 33.62 -16.39 19.71
C GLU A 110 32.95 -16.22 21.08
N LYS A 111 32.14 -15.15 21.25
CA LYS A 111 31.44 -14.82 22.50
C LYS A 111 30.46 -15.92 22.93
N HIS A 112 29.76 -16.54 21.98
CA HIS A 112 28.75 -17.57 22.25
C HIS A 112 29.27 -19.01 22.10
N GLY A 113 30.57 -19.19 21.86
CA GLY A 113 31.25 -20.48 21.94
C GLY A 113 30.94 -21.45 20.79
N TYR A 114 30.52 -20.94 19.62
CA TYR A 114 30.29 -21.77 18.45
C TYR A 114 31.28 -21.49 17.33
N LYS A 115 31.48 -22.46 16.44
CA LYS A 115 32.39 -22.34 15.31
C LYS A 115 31.65 -21.81 14.08
N LEU A 116 31.92 -20.56 13.72
CA LEU A 116 31.49 -20.01 12.43
C LEU A 116 32.21 -20.75 11.30
N ASN A 117 31.44 -21.49 10.49
CA ASN A 117 31.97 -22.26 9.37
C ASN A 117 31.81 -21.49 8.04
N GLN A 118 30.68 -20.80 7.88
CA GLN A 118 30.34 -20.11 6.65
C GLN A 118 29.67 -18.77 6.95
N TRP A 119 30.03 -17.74 6.20
CA TRP A 119 29.42 -16.41 6.25
C TRP A 119 29.09 -15.97 4.82
N ILE A 120 27.83 -15.62 4.59
CA ILE A 120 27.29 -15.35 3.26
C ILE A 120 26.72 -13.94 3.29
N LEU A 121 27.29 -13.05 2.47
CA LEU A 121 26.74 -11.71 2.29
C LEU A 121 25.64 -11.77 1.22
N CYS A 122 24.43 -11.33 1.56
CA CYS A 122 23.30 -11.28 0.64
C CYS A 122 22.99 -9.82 0.29
N VAL A 123 23.12 -9.46 -0.99
CA VAL A 123 22.88 -8.11 -1.50
C VAL A 123 22.02 -8.14 -2.77
N PRO A 124 21.01 -7.27 -2.91
CA PRO A 124 20.07 -7.29 -4.04
C PRO A 124 20.62 -6.66 -5.32
N SER A 125 21.93 -6.41 -5.39
CA SER A 125 22.57 -5.72 -6.50
C SER A 125 23.95 -6.30 -6.79
N SER A 126 24.48 -5.96 -7.97
CA SER A 126 25.83 -6.32 -8.38
C SER A 126 26.87 -5.32 -7.85
N MET A 127 28.14 -5.72 -7.89
CA MET A 127 29.30 -4.85 -7.65
C MET A 127 29.81 -4.25 -8.97
N ASP A 128 30.35 -3.03 -8.93
CA ASP A 128 31.15 -2.53 -10.05
C ASP A 128 32.52 -3.25 -10.11
N PRO A 129 33.27 -3.17 -11.25
CA PRO A 129 34.52 -3.91 -11.38
C PRO A 129 35.57 -3.61 -10.29
N PRO A 130 35.79 -2.34 -9.86
CA PRO A 130 36.69 -2.05 -8.74
C PRO A 130 36.23 -2.70 -7.43
N THR A 131 34.93 -2.65 -7.12
CA THR A 131 34.38 -3.23 -5.89
C THR A 131 34.42 -4.75 -5.92
N ALA A 132 34.18 -5.38 -7.08
CA ALA A 132 34.31 -6.83 -7.24
C ALA A 132 35.75 -7.31 -7.03
N SER A 133 36.74 -6.63 -7.63
CA SER A 133 38.17 -6.94 -7.44
C SER A 133 38.60 -6.79 -5.98
N TRP A 134 38.12 -5.75 -5.31
CA TRP A 134 38.30 -5.57 -3.87
C TRP A 134 37.68 -6.72 -3.08
N TRP A 135 36.43 -7.08 -3.37
CA TRP A 135 35.70 -8.15 -2.68
C TRP A 135 36.44 -9.47 -2.77
N ASP A 136 36.89 -9.88 -3.97
CA ASP A 136 37.61 -11.13 -4.16
C ASP A 136 38.93 -11.19 -3.38
N SER A 137 39.68 -10.09 -3.42
CA SER A 137 40.93 -9.95 -2.67
C SER A 137 40.70 -9.97 -1.16
N TRP A 138 39.68 -9.27 -0.69
CA TRP A 138 39.29 -9.22 0.72
C TRP A 138 38.80 -10.59 1.20
N LYS A 139 37.84 -11.19 0.50
CA LYS A 139 37.28 -12.53 0.75
C LYS A 139 38.40 -13.55 0.90
N LYS A 140 39.28 -13.67 -0.10
CA LYS A 140 40.37 -14.66 -0.08
C LYS A 140 41.27 -14.53 1.15
N ARG A 141 41.64 -13.30 1.51
CA ARG A 141 42.48 -13.04 2.69
C ARG A 141 41.76 -13.42 3.99
N GLU A 142 40.51 -13.01 4.16
CA GLU A 142 39.76 -13.28 5.39
C GLU A 142 39.44 -14.79 5.53
N GLN A 143 39.09 -15.49 4.44
CA GLN A 143 38.89 -16.95 4.46
C GLN A 143 40.16 -17.68 4.91
N GLN A 144 41.32 -17.28 4.40
CA GLN A 144 42.59 -17.89 4.79
C GLN A 144 42.95 -17.62 6.25
N LYS A 145 42.69 -16.39 6.71
CA LYS A 145 43.02 -15.94 8.07
C LYS A 145 42.16 -16.62 9.13
N TYR A 146 40.85 -16.69 8.91
CA TYR A 146 39.90 -17.17 9.93
C TYR A 146 39.37 -18.58 9.69
N LYS A 147 39.72 -19.21 8.55
CA LYS A 147 39.24 -20.55 8.18
C LYS A 147 37.71 -20.64 8.11
N VAL A 148 37.07 -19.54 7.70
CA VAL A 148 35.63 -19.42 7.46
C VAL A 148 35.40 -19.39 5.95
N GLN A 149 34.38 -20.09 5.46
CA GLN A 149 33.95 -19.95 4.07
C GLN A 149 33.18 -18.64 3.89
N ILE A 150 33.57 -17.81 2.92
CA ILE A 150 32.93 -16.51 2.66
C ILE A 150 32.33 -16.55 1.26
N GLU A 151 31.04 -16.25 1.15
CA GLU A 151 30.31 -16.24 -0.12
C GLU A 151 29.53 -14.94 -0.31
N LEU A 152 29.21 -14.67 -1.57
CA LEU A 152 28.39 -13.55 -1.99
C LEU A 152 27.17 -14.11 -2.70
N TRP A 153 26.00 -13.76 -2.20
CA TRP A 153 24.75 -13.88 -2.93
C TRP A 153 24.40 -12.49 -3.43
N ASP A 154 24.89 -12.17 -4.62
CA ASP A 154 24.56 -10.93 -5.33
C ASP A 154 23.24 -11.07 -6.10
N GLU A 155 22.89 -10.05 -6.87
CA GLU A 155 21.68 -10.07 -7.69
C GLU A 155 21.54 -11.36 -8.53
N THR A 156 22.61 -11.84 -9.14
CA THR A 156 22.56 -13.00 -10.04
C THR A 156 22.34 -14.29 -9.27
N GLU A 157 23.09 -14.48 -8.18
CA GLU A 157 22.95 -15.65 -7.33
C GLU A 157 21.58 -15.68 -6.64
N LEU A 158 21.11 -14.56 -6.10
CA LEU A 158 19.78 -14.47 -5.48
C LEU A 158 18.66 -14.80 -6.46
N ARG A 159 18.75 -14.31 -7.71
CA ARG A 159 17.81 -14.69 -8.77
C ARG A 159 17.82 -16.19 -9.01
N THR A 160 19.02 -16.78 -9.10
CA THR A 160 19.20 -18.23 -9.31
C THR A 160 18.57 -19.04 -8.18
N GLN A 161 18.79 -18.63 -6.93
CA GLN A 161 18.17 -19.25 -5.77
C GLN A 161 16.63 -19.10 -5.80
N LEU A 162 16.11 -17.93 -6.16
CA LEU A 162 14.68 -17.65 -6.20
C LEU A 162 13.92 -18.40 -7.31
N ILE A 163 14.54 -18.63 -8.47
CA ILE A 163 13.92 -19.43 -9.55
C ILE A 163 14.01 -20.94 -9.31
N SER A 164 14.70 -21.38 -8.25
CA SER A 164 14.77 -22.81 -7.93
C SER A 164 13.39 -23.35 -7.54
N PRO A 165 13.09 -24.63 -7.84
CA PRO A 165 11.81 -25.24 -7.49
C PRO A 165 11.48 -25.14 -5.99
N ASP A 166 12.49 -25.28 -5.13
CA ASP A 166 12.33 -25.22 -3.68
C ASP A 166 11.91 -23.82 -3.20
N ALA A 167 12.40 -22.76 -3.86
CA ALA A 167 12.12 -21.37 -3.54
C ALA A 167 10.91 -20.78 -4.28
N ASP A 168 10.20 -21.57 -5.09
CA ASP A 168 9.12 -21.06 -5.95
C ASP A 168 8.06 -20.29 -5.13
N HIS A 169 7.66 -20.82 -3.97
CA HIS A 169 6.73 -20.15 -3.07
C HIS A 169 7.23 -18.78 -2.57
N VAL A 170 8.54 -18.63 -2.33
CA VAL A 170 9.16 -17.36 -1.90
C VAL A 170 9.18 -16.38 -3.07
N ARG A 171 9.63 -16.83 -4.24
CA ARG A 171 9.64 -16.01 -5.45
C ARG A 171 8.25 -15.49 -5.78
N ARG A 172 7.23 -16.35 -5.72
CA ARG A 172 5.83 -15.95 -5.95
C ARG A 172 5.35 -14.93 -4.93
N HIS A 173 5.64 -15.14 -3.65
CA HIS A 173 5.25 -14.21 -2.60
C HIS A 173 5.85 -12.81 -2.77
N TYR A 174 7.11 -12.71 -3.20
CA TYR A 174 7.84 -11.43 -3.25
C TYR A 174 7.93 -10.77 -4.62
N TYR A 175 7.92 -11.53 -5.73
CA TYR A 175 8.24 -11.02 -7.08
C TYR A 175 7.27 -11.46 -8.16
N GLU A 176 6.37 -12.40 -7.89
CA GLU A 176 5.18 -12.48 -8.70
C GLU A 176 4.36 -11.23 -8.36
N SER A 177 4.57 -10.17 -9.14
CA SER A 177 3.54 -9.16 -9.34
C SER A 177 2.25 -9.94 -9.51
N PRO A 178 1.14 -9.59 -8.82
CA PRO A 178 -0.10 -10.32 -8.97
C PRO A 178 -0.35 -10.36 -10.46
N ARG A 179 -0.07 -11.53 -11.06
CA ARG A 179 -0.56 -11.80 -12.38
C ARG A 179 -2.04 -11.53 -12.21
N VAL A 180 -2.64 -10.98 -13.24
CA VAL A 180 -3.99 -11.39 -13.59
C VAL A 180 -3.93 -12.91 -13.87
N GLN A 181 -3.61 -13.72 -12.85
CA GLN A 181 -4.04 -15.09 -12.74
C GLN A 181 -5.48 -14.96 -12.27
N PRO A 182 -6.41 -15.67 -12.91
CA PRO A 182 -7.76 -15.75 -12.42
C PRO A 182 -7.64 -16.32 -11.02
N SER A 183 -7.75 -15.45 -10.03
CA SER A 183 -7.98 -15.91 -8.69
C SER A 183 -9.15 -16.88 -8.81
N VAL A 184 -9.02 -18.06 -8.22
CA VAL A 184 -10.16 -18.55 -7.45
C VAL A 184 -10.38 -17.46 -6.40
N ARG A 185 -11.08 -16.43 -6.85
CA ARG A 185 -11.62 -15.36 -6.07
C ARG A 185 -12.44 -16.14 -5.04
N PRO A 186 -12.27 -15.94 -3.72
CA PRO A 186 -13.49 -15.77 -2.98
C PRO A 186 -14.27 -14.73 -3.81
N THR A 187 -15.37 -15.16 -4.44
CA THR A 187 -16.13 -14.30 -5.37
C THR A 187 -16.19 -12.89 -4.79
N PRO A 188 -16.15 -11.79 -5.58
CA PRO A 188 -16.17 -10.42 -5.06
C PRO A 188 -17.30 -10.15 -4.03
N ALA A 189 -18.25 -11.06 -3.90
CA ALA A 189 -19.18 -11.21 -2.79
C ALA A 189 -18.55 -11.35 -1.37
N GLU A 190 -17.32 -11.86 -1.18
CA GLU A 190 -16.82 -12.24 0.15
C GLU A 190 -16.02 -11.14 0.87
N THR A 191 -15.53 -10.10 0.18
CA THR A 191 -14.86 -8.93 0.81
C THR A 191 -15.65 -7.63 0.68
N ALA A 192 -16.62 -7.54 -0.24
CA ALA A 192 -17.47 -6.37 -0.42
C ALA A 192 -18.68 -6.39 0.53
N VAL A 193 -18.45 -6.52 1.83
CA VAL A 193 -19.56 -6.43 2.80
C VAL A 193 -20.00 -4.97 2.86
N ALA A 194 -21.11 -4.66 2.20
CA ALA A 194 -21.73 -3.35 2.31
C ALA A 194 -22.10 -3.09 3.78
N GLN A 195 -21.46 -2.12 4.40
CA GLN A 195 -21.76 -1.70 5.75
C GLN A 195 -23.20 -1.19 5.84
N LEU A 196 -23.81 -1.43 7.00
CA LEU A 196 -25.07 -0.78 7.35
C LEU A 196 -24.79 0.70 7.56
N LEU A 197 -25.71 1.54 7.08
CA LEU A 197 -25.65 2.97 7.33
C LEU A 197 -26.10 3.23 8.79
N PRO A 198 -25.24 3.81 9.64
CA PRO A 198 -25.63 4.20 11.00
C PRO A 198 -26.76 5.24 10.97
N PRO A 199 -27.70 5.24 11.93
CA PRO A 199 -28.83 6.18 11.95
C PRO A 199 -28.41 7.66 11.96
N ASP A 200 -27.33 7.99 12.68
CA ASP A 200 -26.80 9.35 12.76
C ASP A 200 -26.19 9.82 11.44
N GLU A 201 -25.57 8.91 10.67
CA GLU A 201 -25.10 9.20 9.31
C GLU A 201 -26.28 9.29 8.33
N ASP A 202 -27.33 8.49 8.49
CA ASP A 202 -28.54 8.58 7.66
C ASP A 202 -29.24 9.94 7.78
N GLU A 203 -29.35 10.47 9.00
CA GLU A 203 -29.92 11.80 9.25
C GLU A 203 -29.08 12.92 8.60
N LYS A 204 -27.74 12.84 8.69
CA LYS A 204 -26.84 13.81 8.04
C LYS A 204 -27.01 13.82 6.52
N LEU A 205 -27.16 12.63 5.93
CA LEU A 205 -27.29 12.47 4.48
C LEU A 205 -28.61 13.00 3.92
N GLU A 206 -29.65 13.26 4.73
CA GLU A 206 -30.87 13.94 4.24
C GLU A 206 -30.57 15.31 3.61
N SER A 207 -29.52 15.98 4.09
CA SER A 207 -29.11 17.28 3.57
C SER A 207 -28.16 17.21 2.37
N ALA A 208 -27.65 16.02 2.03
CA ALA A 208 -26.67 15.81 0.96
C ALA A 208 -27.23 16.19 -0.42
N LEU A 209 -26.37 16.69 -1.31
CA LEU A 209 -26.80 17.21 -2.61
C LEU A 209 -27.37 16.09 -3.48
N PHE A 210 -26.76 14.90 -3.49
CA PHE A 210 -27.30 13.78 -4.26
C PHE A 210 -28.71 13.37 -3.79
N VAL A 211 -29.01 13.47 -2.49
CA VAL A 211 -30.35 13.20 -1.94
C VAL A 211 -31.34 14.27 -2.42
N ARG A 212 -30.98 15.55 -2.34
CA ARG A 212 -31.83 16.64 -2.83
C ARG A 212 -32.15 16.48 -4.32
N GLN A 213 -31.16 16.15 -5.14
CA GLN A 213 -31.33 15.90 -6.58
C GLN A 213 -32.27 14.71 -6.85
N LEU A 214 -32.19 13.64 -6.06
CA LEU A 214 -33.11 12.50 -6.18
C LEU A 214 -34.55 12.89 -5.81
N ARG A 215 -34.74 13.71 -4.77
CA ARG A 215 -36.07 14.24 -4.41
C ARG A 215 -36.65 15.11 -5.52
N GLU A 216 -35.84 15.99 -6.09
CA GLU A 216 -36.22 16.86 -7.20
C GLU A 216 -36.62 16.06 -8.45
N ALA A 217 -35.91 14.97 -8.74
CA ALA A 217 -36.25 14.00 -9.78
C ALA A 217 -37.50 13.14 -9.45
N GLY A 218 -38.10 13.30 -8.27
CA GLY A 218 -39.34 12.65 -7.87
C GLY A 218 -39.18 11.33 -7.10
N HIS A 219 -38.01 11.01 -6.59
CA HIS A 219 -37.80 9.79 -5.79
C HIS A 219 -38.33 9.95 -4.35
N ALA A 220 -39.29 9.10 -3.98
CA ALA A 220 -39.90 9.08 -2.64
C ALA A 220 -39.08 8.28 -1.60
N GLU A 221 -38.29 7.30 -2.02
CA GLU A 221 -37.44 6.48 -1.14
C GLU A 221 -35.99 6.56 -1.61
N VAL A 222 -35.08 6.94 -0.70
CA VAL A 222 -33.66 7.20 -1.02
C VAL A 222 -32.69 6.49 -0.08
N THR A 223 -33.17 5.68 0.88
CA THR A 223 -32.32 4.97 1.86
C THR A 223 -31.26 4.08 1.19
N ALA A 224 -31.62 3.41 0.09
CA ALA A 224 -30.66 2.61 -0.68
C ALA A 224 -29.55 3.47 -1.28
N ALA A 225 -29.88 4.63 -1.86
CA ALA A 225 -28.91 5.57 -2.42
C ALA A 225 -27.97 6.14 -1.35
N LYS A 226 -28.50 6.47 -0.16
CA LYS A 226 -27.69 6.89 0.99
C LYS A 226 -26.70 5.81 1.43
N ARG A 227 -27.14 4.55 1.50
CA ARG A 227 -26.26 3.43 1.84
C ARG A 227 -25.20 3.20 0.76
N GLU A 228 -25.56 3.29 -0.52
CA GLU A 228 -24.62 3.21 -1.64
C GLU A 228 -23.54 4.29 -1.53
N PHE A 229 -23.94 5.56 -1.32
CA PHE A 229 -23.04 6.70 -1.12
C PHE A 229 -22.09 6.47 0.07
N PHE A 230 -22.62 6.12 1.25
CA PHE A 230 -21.81 5.89 2.45
C PHE A 230 -20.75 4.80 2.25
N ASN A 231 -21.13 3.70 1.59
CA ASN A 231 -20.19 2.62 1.30
C ASN A 231 -19.11 3.06 0.31
N ALA A 232 -19.46 3.85 -0.71
CA ALA A 232 -18.49 4.39 -1.64
C ALA A 232 -17.53 5.39 -0.98
N GLU A 233 -18.02 6.25 -0.08
CA GLU A 233 -17.19 7.16 0.72
C GLU A 233 -16.14 6.41 1.54
N LEU A 234 -16.57 5.36 2.24
CA LEU A 234 -15.67 4.55 3.06
C LEU A 234 -14.60 3.86 2.21
N MET A 235 -15.01 3.23 1.10
CA MET A 235 -14.09 2.58 0.17
C MET A 235 -13.10 3.57 -0.44
N ALA A 236 -13.56 4.73 -0.90
CA ALA A 236 -12.71 5.74 -1.50
C ALA A 236 -11.70 6.30 -0.49
N ARG A 237 -12.13 6.56 0.75
CA ARG A 237 -11.24 6.98 1.84
C ARG A 237 -10.20 5.90 2.13
N GLU A 238 -10.60 4.63 2.23
CA GLU A 238 -9.67 3.52 2.43
C GLU A 238 -8.64 3.42 1.30
N VAL A 239 -9.07 3.53 0.05
CA VAL A 239 -8.17 3.49 -1.12
C VAL A 239 -7.17 4.65 -1.10
N VAL A 240 -7.63 5.86 -0.78
CA VAL A 240 -6.77 7.05 -0.68
C VAL A 240 -5.81 6.94 0.50
N ASP A 241 -6.29 6.54 1.67
CA ASP A 241 -5.50 6.39 2.90
C ASP A 241 -4.42 5.31 2.75
N LYS A 242 -4.71 4.21 2.03
CA LYS A 242 -3.72 3.18 1.68
C LYS A 242 -2.65 3.69 0.72
N GLY A 243 -2.96 4.67 -0.12
CA GLY A 243 -2.02 5.29 -1.06
C GLY A 243 -1.46 4.35 -2.13
N VAL A 244 -2.10 3.20 -2.37
CA VAL A 244 -1.65 2.22 -3.36
C VAL A 244 -1.88 2.79 -4.77
N PRO A 245 -0.83 3.06 -5.58
CA PRO A 245 -0.97 3.86 -6.80
C PRO A 245 -1.97 3.31 -7.81
N TRP A 246 -2.05 1.98 -7.95
CA TRP A 246 -2.99 1.36 -8.90
C TRP A 246 -4.43 1.33 -8.38
N GLU A 247 -4.67 1.23 -7.06
CA GLU A 247 -6.02 1.35 -6.48
C GLU A 247 -6.52 2.80 -6.60
N VAL A 248 -5.65 3.78 -6.35
CA VAL A 248 -5.96 5.21 -6.54
C VAL A 248 -6.24 5.52 -8.01
N ALA A 249 -5.45 4.97 -8.94
CA ALA A 249 -5.70 5.11 -10.37
C ALA A 249 -6.99 4.39 -10.81
N ALA A 250 -7.30 3.23 -10.22
CA ALA A 250 -8.54 2.50 -10.46
C ALA A 250 -9.76 3.28 -9.96
N LEU A 251 -9.68 3.91 -8.78
CA LEU A 251 -10.72 4.78 -8.25
C LEU A 251 -10.96 5.98 -9.16
N THR A 252 -9.89 6.67 -9.56
CA THR A 252 -9.95 7.79 -10.51
C THR A 252 -10.60 7.37 -11.84
N THR A 253 -10.24 6.19 -12.34
CA THR A 253 -10.80 5.63 -13.58
C THR A 253 -12.28 5.29 -13.42
N ALA A 254 -12.67 4.68 -12.30
CA ALA A 254 -14.05 4.35 -12.00
C ALA A 254 -14.92 5.61 -11.88
N ASP A 255 -14.45 6.65 -11.19
CA ASP A 255 -15.13 7.96 -11.09
C ASP A 255 -15.35 8.59 -12.47
N ALA A 256 -14.33 8.61 -13.32
CA ALA A 256 -14.45 9.11 -14.68
C ALA A 256 -15.42 8.28 -15.53
N THR A 257 -15.44 6.96 -15.34
CA THR A 257 -16.31 6.06 -16.09
C THR A 257 -17.78 6.23 -15.70
N VAL A 258 -18.11 6.29 -14.40
CA VAL A 258 -19.50 6.50 -13.96
C VAL A 258 -20.01 7.89 -14.38
N HIS A 259 -19.15 8.91 -14.36
CA HIS A 259 -19.48 10.23 -14.89
C HIS A 259 -19.76 10.20 -16.39
N SER A 260 -18.94 9.48 -17.18
CA SER A 260 -19.18 9.32 -18.62
C SER A 260 -20.48 8.55 -18.93
N VAL A 261 -20.78 7.49 -18.16
CA VAL A 261 -22.08 6.78 -18.28
C VAL A 261 -23.24 7.74 -18.01
N TRP A 262 -23.16 8.54 -16.96
CA TRP A 262 -24.17 9.56 -16.68
C TRP A 262 -24.28 10.59 -17.81
N GLU A 263 -23.17 11.15 -18.28
CA GLU A 263 -23.18 12.21 -19.29
C GLU A 263 -23.86 11.74 -20.58
N ASN A 264 -23.54 10.53 -21.03
CA ASN A 264 -24.19 9.92 -22.20
C ASN A 264 -25.71 9.80 -22.00
N ARG A 265 -26.15 9.24 -20.86
CA ARG A 265 -27.59 9.04 -20.58
C ARG A 265 -28.34 10.34 -20.31
N PHE A 266 -27.69 11.31 -19.71
CA PHE A 266 -28.24 12.63 -19.47
C PHE A 266 -28.52 13.34 -20.81
N ASN A 267 -27.56 13.28 -21.73
CA ASN A 267 -27.71 13.86 -23.07
C ASN A 267 -28.81 13.14 -23.87
N ASP A 268 -28.83 11.81 -23.86
CA ASP A 268 -29.91 11.01 -24.48
C ASP A 268 -31.28 11.42 -23.94
N ALA A 269 -31.42 11.52 -22.61
CA ALA A 269 -32.66 11.90 -21.95
C ALA A 269 -33.08 13.33 -22.31
N CYS A 270 -32.15 14.29 -22.34
CA CYS A 270 -32.47 15.67 -22.70
C CYS A 270 -32.94 15.80 -24.17
N GLN A 271 -32.47 14.94 -25.07
CA GLN A 271 -32.92 14.90 -26.46
C GLN A 271 -34.27 14.19 -26.63
N ALA A 272 -34.51 13.12 -25.86
CA ALA A 272 -35.69 12.30 -25.99
C ALA A 272 -36.94 12.91 -25.33
N GLN A 273 -36.77 13.72 -24.29
CA GLN A 273 -37.88 14.25 -23.50
C GLN A 273 -37.69 15.70 -23.09
N ASP A 274 -38.80 16.45 -23.05
CA ASP A 274 -38.77 17.84 -22.59
C ASP A 274 -38.95 18.00 -21.08
N ASP A 275 -39.34 16.93 -20.37
CA ASP A 275 -39.59 16.97 -18.92
C ASP A 275 -38.32 17.36 -18.12
N PRO A 276 -38.37 18.43 -17.30
CA PRO A 276 -37.23 18.85 -16.49
C PRO A 276 -36.78 17.81 -15.46
N LYS A 277 -37.67 16.90 -15.02
CA LYS A 277 -37.36 15.85 -14.04
C LYS A 277 -36.63 14.65 -14.62
N LEU A 278 -36.56 14.55 -15.95
CA LEU A 278 -35.91 13.46 -16.68
C LEU A 278 -36.28 12.05 -16.14
N PRO A 279 -37.57 11.69 -16.10
CA PRO A 279 -38.01 10.42 -15.55
C PRO A 279 -37.26 9.25 -16.19
N GLY A 280 -36.82 8.31 -15.35
CA GLY A 280 -36.07 7.13 -15.78
C GLY A 280 -34.56 7.33 -15.95
N LEU A 281 -34.03 8.57 -15.95
CA LEU A 281 -32.59 8.82 -16.06
C LEU A 281 -31.79 8.07 -14.99
N HIS A 282 -32.14 8.27 -13.71
CA HIS A 282 -31.47 7.60 -12.58
C HIS A 282 -31.48 6.07 -12.74
N THR A 283 -32.63 5.50 -13.06
CA THR A 283 -32.78 4.05 -13.26
C THR A 283 -31.88 3.53 -14.37
N THR A 284 -31.83 4.22 -15.51
CA THR A 284 -31.00 3.84 -16.66
C THR A 284 -29.51 3.92 -16.33
N VAL A 285 -29.05 5.03 -15.74
CA VAL A 285 -27.65 5.22 -15.33
C VAL A 285 -27.23 4.13 -14.33
N MET A 286 -28.03 3.90 -13.29
CA MET A 286 -27.71 2.89 -12.30
C MET A 286 -27.71 1.47 -12.90
N THR A 287 -28.60 1.17 -13.84
CA THR A 287 -28.61 -0.13 -14.54
C THR A 287 -27.34 -0.35 -15.35
N ASP A 288 -26.87 0.67 -16.07
CA ASP A 288 -25.64 0.59 -16.84
C ASP A 288 -24.41 0.41 -15.95
N ILE A 289 -24.34 1.16 -14.83
CA ILE A 289 -23.27 1.03 -13.83
C ILE A 289 -23.24 -0.39 -13.25
N ARG A 290 -24.39 -0.94 -12.87
CA ARG A 290 -24.48 -2.32 -12.34
C ARG A 290 -24.02 -3.34 -13.37
N THR A 291 -24.37 -3.13 -14.63
CA THR A 291 -24.02 -4.03 -15.74
C THR A 291 -22.53 -3.99 -16.07
N GLN A 292 -21.92 -2.80 -16.00
CA GLN A 292 -20.53 -2.57 -16.39
C GLN A 292 -19.53 -2.65 -15.22
N HIS A 293 -20.01 -2.84 -13.97
CA HIS A 293 -19.19 -2.86 -12.75
C HIS A 293 -17.91 -3.68 -12.88
N ASN A 294 -18.00 -4.92 -13.38
CA ASN A 294 -16.84 -5.81 -13.50
C ASN A 294 -15.77 -5.31 -14.48
N THR A 295 -16.13 -4.41 -15.40
CA THR A 295 -15.23 -3.86 -16.40
C THR A 295 -14.39 -2.73 -15.81
N PHE A 296 -15.03 -1.73 -15.21
CA PHE A 296 -14.34 -0.50 -14.77
C PHE A 296 -13.90 -0.52 -13.30
N ALA A 297 -14.50 -1.37 -12.45
CA ALA A 297 -14.18 -1.47 -11.02
C ALA A 297 -13.32 -2.70 -10.68
N SER A 298 -12.73 -3.36 -11.68
CA SER A 298 -11.95 -4.60 -11.51
C SER A 298 -10.74 -4.46 -10.57
N GLY A 299 -10.23 -3.22 -10.41
CA GLY A 299 -9.14 -2.87 -9.49
C GLY A 299 -9.59 -2.22 -8.17
N LEU A 300 -10.87 -2.27 -7.80
CA LEU A 300 -11.35 -1.69 -6.54
C LEU A 300 -11.76 -2.76 -5.53
N PRO A 301 -11.50 -2.55 -4.23
CA PRO A 301 -11.94 -3.44 -3.16
C PRO A 301 -13.42 -3.21 -2.82
N GLY A 302 -14.32 -3.31 -3.81
CA GLY A 302 -15.75 -3.03 -3.63
C GLY A 302 -16.65 -3.72 -4.65
N GLY A 303 -17.87 -4.01 -4.22
CA GLY A 303 -18.93 -4.57 -5.07
C GLY A 303 -19.83 -3.50 -5.70
N VAL A 304 -20.86 -3.95 -6.40
CA VAL A 304 -21.82 -3.11 -7.16
C VAL A 304 -22.38 -1.92 -6.37
N VAL A 305 -22.67 -2.10 -5.07
CA VAL A 305 -23.16 -1.03 -4.16
C VAL A 305 -22.20 0.17 -4.14
N HIS A 306 -20.89 -0.07 -4.15
CA HIS A 306 -19.89 0.98 -4.15
C HIS A 306 -19.86 1.71 -5.49
N SER A 307 -19.98 0.98 -6.61
CA SER A 307 -20.04 1.61 -7.94
C SER A 307 -21.28 2.47 -8.15
N CYS A 308 -22.45 2.05 -7.64
CA CYS A 308 -23.62 2.92 -7.60
C CYS A 308 -23.38 4.15 -6.70
N GLY A 309 -22.69 3.95 -5.56
CA GLY A 309 -22.30 5.03 -4.67
C GLY A 309 -21.32 6.05 -5.28
N LEU A 310 -20.38 5.61 -6.14
CA LEU A 310 -19.48 6.53 -6.86
C LEU A 310 -20.28 7.52 -7.72
N MET A 311 -21.39 7.10 -8.32
CA MET A 311 -22.25 8.02 -9.07
C MET A 311 -22.92 9.05 -8.14
N HIS A 312 -23.36 8.63 -6.95
CA HIS A 312 -23.87 9.58 -5.95
C HIS A 312 -22.78 10.55 -5.48
N ARG A 313 -21.52 10.11 -5.33
CA ARG A 313 -20.37 10.98 -5.08
C ARG A 313 -20.16 12.01 -6.17
N VAL A 314 -20.20 11.61 -7.43
CA VAL A 314 -20.07 12.53 -8.57
C VAL A 314 -21.17 13.60 -8.57
N VAL A 315 -22.39 13.25 -8.15
CA VAL A 315 -23.48 14.23 -7.98
C VAL A 315 -23.22 15.15 -6.77
N ASP A 316 -22.79 14.59 -5.64
CA ASP A 316 -22.49 15.37 -4.43
C ASP A 316 -21.31 16.34 -4.63
N ASP A 317 -20.33 15.95 -5.46
CA ASP A 317 -19.21 16.76 -5.95
C ASP A 317 -19.63 17.86 -6.96
N ARG A 318 -20.93 18.00 -7.27
CA ARG A 318 -21.48 18.96 -8.24
C ARG A 318 -21.00 18.76 -9.68
N ARG A 319 -20.60 17.53 -10.03
CA ARG A 319 -20.17 17.17 -11.39
C ARG A 319 -21.28 16.59 -12.26
N ALA A 320 -22.41 16.24 -11.65
CA ALA A 320 -23.59 15.64 -12.30
C ALA A 320 -24.89 15.97 -11.54
N GLY A 321 -26.03 15.59 -12.11
CA GLY A 321 -27.32 15.63 -11.42
C GLY A 321 -28.45 14.91 -12.14
N TRP A 322 -29.62 14.85 -11.51
CA TRP A 322 -30.73 13.97 -11.93
C TRP A 322 -31.86 14.68 -12.68
N VAL A 323 -31.82 16.01 -12.75
CA VAL A 323 -32.81 16.87 -13.44
C VAL A 323 -32.13 17.83 -14.41
N LYS A 324 -32.85 18.41 -15.37
CA LYS A 324 -32.25 19.33 -16.37
C LYS A 324 -31.58 20.54 -15.73
N HIS A 325 -32.22 21.12 -14.71
CA HIS A 325 -31.76 22.28 -13.94
C HIS A 325 -30.86 21.91 -12.76
N TRP A 326 -30.19 20.76 -12.81
CA TRP A 326 -29.42 20.25 -11.66
C TRP A 326 -28.36 21.22 -11.12
N ARG A 327 -27.80 22.10 -11.97
CA ARG A 327 -26.83 23.13 -11.52
C ARG A 327 -27.48 24.14 -10.57
N GLN A 328 -28.71 24.56 -10.85
CA GLN A 328 -29.46 25.47 -9.96
C GLN A 328 -29.71 24.80 -8.61
N VAL A 329 -30.13 23.53 -8.62
CA VAL A 329 -30.32 22.74 -7.39
C VAL A 329 -29.01 22.62 -6.58
N ALA A 330 -27.86 22.50 -7.27
CA ALA A 330 -26.55 22.44 -6.63
C ALA A 330 -26.11 23.79 -6.04
N ASP A 331 -26.42 24.89 -6.70
CA ASP A 331 -26.14 26.26 -6.24
C ASP A 331 -27.00 26.61 -5.01
N GLU A 332 -28.30 26.32 -5.04
CA GLU A 332 -29.23 26.53 -3.92
C GLU A 332 -28.88 25.69 -2.68
N ALA A 333 -28.26 24.52 -2.88
CA ALA A 333 -27.76 23.68 -1.79
C ALA A 333 -26.54 24.28 -1.06
N VAL A 334 -25.81 25.22 -1.68
CA VAL A 334 -24.76 26.01 -1.04
C VAL A 334 -25.38 27.03 -0.09
N ASP A 335 -26.37 27.77 -0.60
CA ASP A 335 -27.05 28.85 0.12
C ASP A 335 -27.85 28.37 1.33
N THR A 336 -28.18 27.07 1.42
CA THR A 336 -28.82 26.48 2.60
C THR A 336 -27.84 25.86 3.61
N LYS A 337 -26.55 25.74 3.27
CA LYS A 337 -25.47 25.36 4.22
C LYS A 337 -24.87 26.57 4.94
N GLU A 338 -25.05 27.78 4.42
CA GLU A 338 -24.72 29.02 5.13
C GLU A 338 -25.98 29.66 5.73
N LEU A 339 -26.01 29.82 7.07
CA LEU A 339 -26.40 31.03 7.84
C LEU A 339 -26.58 30.70 9.35
N PRO A 340 -26.29 31.63 10.31
CA PRO A 340 -26.09 33.06 10.12
C PRO A 340 -24.69 33.60 10.52
N ASP A 341 -24.39 34.77 9.98
CA ASP A 341 -23.36 35.73 10.40
C ASP A 341 -23.43 35.99 11.93
N PRO A 342 -22.30 36.00 12.68
CA PRO A 342 -22.30 36.29 14.12
C PRO A 342 -22.71 37.71 14.51
N GLN A 343 -22.99 38.61 13.57
CA GLN A 343 -23.26 40.02 13.86
C GLN A 343 -24.75 40.37 13.88
N THR A 344 -25.49 39.85 14.86
CA THR A 344 -26.65 40.52 15.48
C THR A 344 -27.09 39.79 16.76
N ALA A 345 -26.13 39.52 17.64
CA ALA A 345 -26.47 39.34 19.06
C ALA A 345 -26.42 40.73 19.72
N GLU A 346 -27.57 41.39 19.78
CA GLU A 346 -27.78 42.55 20.62
C GLU A 346 -27.54 42.13 22.08
N VAL A 347 -26.40 42.55 22.63
CA VAL A 347 -25.99 42.26 24.00
C VAL A 347 -26.86 43.09 24.94
N ALA A 348 -27.77 42.42 25.66
CA ALA A 348 -28.37 43.01 26.85
C ALA A 348 -27.29 43.24 27.92
N PRO A 349 -27.19 44.43 28.53
CA PRO A 349 -26.11 44.73 29.46
C PRO A 349 -26.29 43.99 30.77
N ILE A 350 -25.27 43.23 31.17
CA ILE A 350 -25.13 42.69 32.52
C ILE A 350 -24.40 43.73 33.36
N ASP A 351 -25.13 44.31 34.31
CA ASP A 351 -24.68 45.22 35.34
C ASP A 351 -23.84 44.46 36.38
N ILE A 352 -22.53 44.73 36.46
CA ILE A 352 -21.72 44.34 37.63
C ILE A 352 -20.90 45.54 38.08
N ALA A 353 -21.18 45.93 39.32
CA ALA A 353 -20.73 47.11 40.00
C ALA A 353 -19.21 47.22 40.16
N ARG A 354 -18.76 48.48 40.12
CA ARG A 354 -17.42 48.97 40.43
C ARG A 354 -17.04 48.66 41.89
N GLY A 355 -15.88 48.05 42.07
CA GLY A 355 -15.06 48.17 43.28
C GLY A 355 -13.97 49.21 43.03
N GLU A 356 -13.87 50.17 43.94
CA GLU A 356 -12.94 51.30 43.90
C GLU A 356 -11.46 50.91 44.10
N THR A 357 -10.61 51.55 43.29
CA THR A 357 -9.28 52.13 43.53
C THR A 357 -8.38 51.59 44.66
N ASP A 358 -7.14 51.22 44.31
CA ASP A 358 -5.97 51.98 44.79
C ASP A 358 -4.67 51.75 43.99
N GLU A 359 -4.05 52.90 43.70
CA GLU A 359 -2.63 53.28 43.57
C GLU A 359 -1.55 52.46 42.79
N VAL A 360 -0.92 53.25 41.91
CA VAL A 360 0.32 53.15 41.11
C VAL A 360 1.53 53.39 42.07
N PRO A 361 2.80 52.92 41.92
CA PRO A 361 3.60 53.17 40.71
C PRO A 361 4.77 52.25 40.29
N VAL A 362 5.04 52.30 38.99
CA VAL A 362 6.32 52.46 38.26
C VAL A 362 7.63 52.07 38.99
N ALA A 363 8.37 51.11 38.42
CA ALA A 363 9.84 51.18 38.33
C ALA A 363 10.37 50.33 37.16
N GLN A 364 11.32 50.92 36.44
CA GLN A 364 12.05 50.36 35.31
C GLN A 364 13.20 49.43 35.76
N LEU A 365 13.78 48.79 34.73
CA LEU A 365 15.19 48.44 34.55
C LEU A 365 15.68 47.02 34.94
N THR A 366 16.24 46.43 33.87
CA THR A 366 17.48 45.64 33.78
C THR A 366 17.48 44.17 34.13
N ALA A 367 17.87 43.42 33.09
CA ALA A 367 18.50 42.11 33.12
C ALA A 367 19.66 42.03 34.12
N VAL A 368 19.97 40.80 34.56
CA VAL A 368 21.30 40.15 34.46
C VAL A 368 21.21 38.76 35.11
N GLU A 369 21.60 37.78 34.30
CA GLU A 369 22.35 36.54 34.57
C GLU A 369 21.97 35.54 35.69
N ALA A 370 21.98 34.27 35.25
CA ALA A 370 22.66 33.11 35.82
C ALA A 370 22.45 32.77 37.31
N ASP A 371 21.95 31.56 37.56
CA ASP A 371 22.80 30.39 37.85
C ASP A 371 21.95 29.33 38.58
N ARG A 372 21.67 28.19 37.91
CA ARG A 372 21.66 26.81 38.45
C ARG A 372 21.10 25.80 37.46
#